data_AF-A0A126P4F0-F1
#
_entry.id   AF-A0A126P4F0-F1
#
_cell.length_a   1.000
_cell.length_b   1.000
_cell.length_c   1.000
_cell.angle_alpha   90.00
_cell.angle_beta   90.00
_cell.angle_gamma   90.00
#
_symmetry.space_group_name_H-M   'P 1'
#
loop_
_entity.id
_entity.type
_entity.pdbx_description
1 polymer ?
#
loop_
_entity_poly.entity_id
_entity_poly.type
_entity_poly.pdbx_seq_one_letter_code
_entity_poly.pdbx_strand_id
1 'polypeptide(L)'
;MKASEAPTIQSPTWNAYRGRIIAAIADVEVLMHQRDKGINSEVLTEEVAERLGVEIDTPEGYETLLKLVRATRAIAREGLRMTREEQGGQYSLLL
;
A
#
# COMPACT_ATOMS: atom_id res chain seq x y z
N MET A 1 16.53 -34.92 -1.86
CA MET A 1 16.04 -33.68 -2.50
C MET A 1 15.66 -32.72 -1.39
N LYS A 2 16.42 -31.63 -1.18
CA LYS A 2 16.06 -30.61 -0.19
C LYS A 2 14.97 -29.74 -0.80
N ALA A 3 13.75 -29.86 -0.31
CA ALA A 3 12.71 -28.89 -0.58
C ALA A 3 13.22 -27.56 -0.04
N SER A 4 13.54 -26.64 -0.95
CA SER A 4 13.86 -25.27 -0.60
C SER A 4 12.56 -24.67 -0.07
N GLU A 5 12.39 -24.65 1.25
CA GLU A 5 11.31 -23.92 1.89
C GLU A 5 11.39 -22.48 1.41
N ALA A 6 10.35 -22.03 0.69
CA ALA A 6 10.21 -20.62 0.36
C ALA A 6 10.33 -19.83 1.68
N PRO A 7 11.11 -18.72 1.71
CA PRO A 7 11.31 -17.95 2.93
C PRO A 7 9.93 -17.52 3.40
N THR A 8 9.43 -18.22 4.42
CA THR A 8 8.12 -17.96 4.95
C THR A 8 8.23 -16.59 5.60
N ILE A 9 7.29 -15.71 5.25
CA ILE A 9 7.19 -14.36 5.77
C ILE A 9 6.80 -14.51 7.26
N GLN A 10 7.78 -14.86 8.11
CA GLN A 10 7.58 -15.52 9.41
C GLN A 10 7.32 -14.58 10.59
N SER A 11 7.27 -13.26 10.36
CA SER A 11 6.96 -12.33 11.44
C SER A 11 5.54 -11.76 11.29
N PRO A 12 4.60 -12.08 12.22
CA PRO A 12 3.29 -11.46 12.27
C PRO A 12 3.36 -9.93 12.33
N THR A 13 4.39 -9.38 12.98
CA THR A 13 4.60 -7.92 13.07
C THR A 13 4.97 -7.31 11.73
N TRP A 14 5.74 -8.02 10.90
CA TRP A 14 6.06 -7.59 9.54
C TRP A 14 4.83 -7.59 8.63
N ASN A 15 3.98 -8.61 8.72
CA ASN A 15 2.74 -8.67 7.94
C ASN A 15 1.77 -7.56 8.35
N ALA A 16 1.64 -7.27 9.65
CA ALA A 16 0.84 -6.15 10.13
C ALA A 16 1.37 -4.80 9.63
N TYR A 17 2.70 -4.60 9.68
CA TYR A 17 3.34 -3.38 9.18
C TYR A 17 3.13 -3.20 7.68
N ARG A 18 3.35 -4.26 6.89
CA ARG A 18 3.09 -4.27 5.44
C ARG A 18 1.64 -3.98 5.12
N GLY A 19 0.70 -4.55 5.88
CA GLY A 19 -0.74 -4.28 5.73
C GLY A 19 -1.07 -2.81 5.98
N ARG A 20 -0.51 -2.21 7.03
CA ARG A 20 -0.68 -0.77 7.32
C ARG A 20 -0.15 0.12 6.19
N ILE A 21 0.99 -0.23 5.60
CA ILE A 21 1.55 0.50 4.45
C ILE A 21 0.63 0.40 3.24
N ILE A 22 0.14 -0.81 2.92
CA ILE A 22 -0.78 -1.01 1.79
C ILE A 22 -2.05 -0.17 1.98
N ALA A 23 -2.62 -0.17 3.19
CA ALA A 23 -3.79 0.65 3.52
C ALA A 23 -3.50 2.15 3.38
N ALA A 24 -2.38 2.64 3.94
CA ALA A 24 -1.99 4.05 3.82
C ALA A 24 -1.78 4.47 2.35
N ILE A 25 -1.17 3.61 1.52
CA ILE A 25 -1.01 3.88 0.09
C ILE A 25 -2.37 3.96 -0.60
N ALA A 26 -3.29 3.05 -0.30
CA ALA A 26 -4.62 3.03 -0.88
C ALA A 26 -5.39 4.32 -0.53
N ASP A 27 -5.33 4.77 0.72
CA ASP A 27 -5.98 6.01 1.17
C ASP A 27 -5.43 7.24 0.45
N VAL A 28 -4.11 7.34 0.27
CA VAL A 28 -3.49 8.45 -0.47
C VAL A 28 -3.90 8.42 -1.93
N GLU A 29 -3.85 7.26 -2.59
CA GLU A 29 -4.23 7.12 -3.99
C GLU A 29 -5.71 7.44 -4.23
N VAL A 30 -6.61 7.02 -3.33
CA VAL A 30 -8.03 7.40 -3.38
C VAL A 30 -8.20 8.90 -3.27
N LEU A 31 -7.53 9.53 -2.31
CA LEU A 31 -7.59 10.97 -2.09
C LEU A 31 -7.07 11.76 -3.30
N MET A 32 -6.00 11.29 -3.94
CA MET A 32 -5.44 11.91 -5.14
C MET A 32 -6.34 11.70 -6.36
N HIS A 33 -6.93 10.51 -6.51
CA HIS A 33 -7.90 10.23 -7.55
C HIS A 33 -9.15 11.12 -7.44
N GLN A 34 -9.68 11.33 -6.22
CA GLN A 34 -10.81 12.25 -5.98
C GLN A 34 -10.49 13.70 -6.37
N ARG A 35 -9.22 14.08 -6.36
CA ARG A 35 -8.75 15.41 -6.75
C ARG A 35 -8.32 15.51 -8.21
N ASP A 36 -8.49 14.43 -8.98
CA ASP A 36 -8.00 14.28 -10.34
C ASP A 36 -6.49 14.57 -10.47
N LYS A 37 -5.73 14.12 -9.48
CA LYS A 37 -4.27 14.30 -9.42
C LYS A 37 -3.55 12.97 -9.44
N GLY A 38 -2.44 12.92 -10.18
CA GLY A 38 -1.45 11.85 -10.07
C GLY A 38 -0.45 12.15 -8.95
N ILE A 39 0.10 11.10 -8.36
CA ILE A 39 1.16 11.20 -7.34
C ILE A 39 2.36 10.31 -7.73
N ASN A 40 3.57 10.86 -7.67
CA ASN A 40 4.79 10.09 -7.88
C ASN A 40 5.15 9.27 -6.63
N SER A 41 6.18 8.44 -6.72
CA SER A 41 6.52 7.55 -5.60
C SER A 41 7.20 8.27 -4.44
N GLU A 42 7.92 9.37 -4.72
CA GLU A 42 8.59 10.17 -3.68
C GLU A 42 7.55 10.86 -2.78
N VAL A 43 6.64 11.63 -3.36
CA VAL A 43 5.57 12.33 -2.61
C VAL A 43 4.63 11.33 -1.93
N LEU A 44 4.33 10.21 -2.59
CA LEU A 44 3.55 9.14 -1.96
C LEU A 44 4.25 8.56 -0.72
N THR A 45 5.58 8.51 -0.72
CA THR A 45 6.36 7.99 0.42
C THR A 45 6.27 8.93 1.62
N GLU A 46 6.36 10.24 1.38
CA GLU A 46 6.21 11.26 2.42
C GLU A 46 4.80 11.23 3.03
N GLU A 47 3.76 11.20 2.18
CA GLU A 47 2.35 11.14 2.59
C GLU A 47 2.00 9.86 3.37
N VAL A 48 2.65 8.74 3.04
CA VAL A 48 2.52 7.47 3.76
C VAL A 48 3.24 7.54 5.11
N ALA A 49 4.43 8.15 5.16
CA ALA A 49 5.18 8.34 6.40
C ALA A 49 4.37 9.16 7.42
N GLU A 50 3.81 10.29 6.96
CA GLU A 50 2.96 11.16 7.76
C GLU A 50 1.73 10.41 8.31
N ARG A 51 1.01 9.67 7.45
CA ARG A 51 -0.16 8.87 7.88
C ARG A 51 0.17 7.76 8.87
N LEU A 52 1.36 7.18 8.77
CA LEU A 52 1.79 6.13 9.68
C LEU A 52 2.41 6.67 10.97
N GLY A 53 2.63 7.98 11.07
CA GLY A 53 3.34 8.61 12.18
C GLY A 53 4.79 8.13 12.27
N VAL A 54 5.42 7.84 11.13
CA VAL A 54 6.81 7.38 11.06
C VAL A 54 7.71 8.59 10.84
N GLU A 55 8.51 8.92 11.85
CA GLU A 55 9.60 9.88 11.70
C GLU A 55 10.70 9.26 10.83
N ILE A 56 11.08 9.96 9.77
CA ILE A 56 12.15 9.55 8.87
C ILE A 56 13.30 10.53 9.06
N ASP A 57 14.14 10.22 10.04
CA ASP A 57 15.24 11.09 10.45
C ASP A 57 16.53 10.82 9.67
N THR A 58 16.54 9.76 8.86
CA THR A 58 17.71 9.31 8.11
C THR A 58 17.40 9.07 6.62
N PRO A 59 18.36 9.39 5.72
CA PRO A 59 18.24 9.05 4.31
C PRO A 59 18.02 7.56 4.06
N GLU A 60 18.61 6.69 4.87
CA GLU A 60 18.47 5.23 4.76
C GLU A 60 17.05 4.76 5.12
N GLY A 61 16.44 5.40 6.13
CA GLY A 61 15.04 5.15 6.51
C GLY A 61 14.08 5.54 5.39
N TYR A 62 14.33 6.69 4.76
CA TYR A 62 13.55 7.16 3.62
C TYR A 62 13.63 6.18 2.45
N GLU A 63 14.84 5.81 2.03
CA GLU A 63 15.08 4.86 0.94
C GLU A 63 14.40 3.51 1.19
N THR A 64 14.40 3.05 2.44
CA THR A 64 13.74 1.80 2.82
C THR A 64 12.22 1.91 2.67
N LEU A 65 11.61 3.00 3.15
CA LEU A 65 10.17 3.20 2.98
C LEU A 65 9.80 3.38 1.51
N LEU A 66 10.58 4.15 0.75
CA LEU A 66 10.37 4.37 -0.68
C LEU A 66 10.35 3.05 -1.47
N LYS A 67 11.30 2.15 -1.19
CA LYS A 67 11.33 0.80 -1.80
C LYS A 67 10.09 0.00 -1.44
N LEU A 68 9.65 0.08 -0.18
CA LEU A 68 8.48 -0.64 0.30
C LEU A 68 7.19 -0.11 -0.32
N VAL A 69 7.05 1.21 -0.43
CA VAL A 69 5.95 1.89 -1.13
C VAL A 69 5.91 1.45 -2.59
N ARG A 70 7.04 1.54 -3.31
CA ARG A 70 7.13 1.09 -4.72
C ARG A 70 6.74 -0.38 -4.89
N ALA A 71 7.21 -1.25 -3.99
CA ALA A 71 6.92 -2.69 -4.04
C ALA A 71 5.45 -3.03 -3.73
N THR A 72 4.77 -2.23 -2.90
CA THR A 72 3.41 -2.52 -2.42
C THR A 72 2.32 -1.70 -3.11
N ARG A 73 2.68 -0.65 -3.86
CA ARG A 73 1.73 0.22 -4.58
C ARG A 73 0.82 -0.53 -5.54
N ALA A 74 1.35 -1.48 -6.30
CA ALA A 74 0.53 -2.30 -7.21
C ALA A 74 -0.50 -3.13 -6.45
N ILE A 75 -0.15 -3.65 -5.27
CA ILE A 75 -1.04 -4.44 -4.40
C ILE A 75 -2.14 -3.55 -3.83
N ALA A 76 -1.80 -2.34 -3.38
CA ALA A 76 -2.78 -1.36 -2.90
C ALA A 76 -3.79 -0.98 -4.00
N ARG A 77 -3.31 -0.72 -5.23
CA ARG A 77 -4.18 -0.44 -6.38
C ARG A 77 -5.08 -1.59 -6.75
N GLU A 78 -4.58 -2.82 -6.69
CA GLU A 78 -5.38 -4.01 -6.96
C GLU A 78 -6.46 -4.22 -5.89
N GLY A 79 -6.13 -4.00 -4.61
CA GLY A 79 -7.11 -3.99 -3.53
C GLY A 79 -8.22 -2.94 -3.73
N LEU A 80 -7.87 -1.74 -4.20
CA LEU A 80 -8.83 -0.72 -4.57
C LEU A 80 -9.72 -1.14 -5.75
N ARG A 81 -9.14 -1.79 -6.77
CA ARG A 81 -9.89 -2.31 -7.93
C ARG A 81 -10.90 -3.36 -7.51
N MET A 82 -10.49 -4.35 -6.71
CA MET A 82 -11.38 -5.39 -6.19
C MET A 82 -12.51 -4.81 -5.35
N THR A 83 -12.21 -3.88 -4.45
CA THR A 83 -13.24 -3.22 -3.61
C THR A 83 -14.25 -2.46 -4.48
N ARG A 84 -13.78 -1.79 -5.55
CA ARG A 84 -14.65 -1.08 -6.50
C ARG A 84 -15.51 -2.03 -7.34
N GLU A 85 -14.98 -3.19 -7.72
CA GLU A 85 -15.72 -4.23 -8.44
C GLU A 85 -16.77 -4.91 -7.57
N GLU A 86 -16.44 -5.21 -6.31
CA GLU A 86 -17.40 -5.74 -5.33
C GLU A 86 -18.53 -4.73 -5.06
N GLN A 87 -18.20 -3.46 -4.83
CA GLN A 87 -19.20 -2.40 -4.65
C GLN A 87 -20.02 -2.16 -5.93
N GLY A 88 -19.39 -2.16 -7.11
CA GLY A 88 -20.08 -2.04 -8.41
C GLY A 88 -21.01 -3.21 -8.72
N GLY A 89 -20.64 -4.42 -8.28
CA GLY A 89 -21.50 -5.61 -8.32
C GLY A 89 -22.69 -5.52 -7.36
N GLN A 90 -22.50 -4.88 -6.20
CA GLN A 90 -23.55 -4.70 -5.20
C GLN A 90 -24.63 -3.69 -5.61
N TYR A 91 -24.30 -2.71 -6.47
CA TYR A 91 -25.30 -1.81 -7.08
C TYR A 91 -26.05 -2.43 -8.26
N SER A 92 -25.56 -3.53 -8.83
CA SER A 92 -26.16 -4.17 -10.01
C SER A 92 -27.28 -5.17 -9.67
N LEU A 93 -27.50 -5.49 -8.39
CA LEU A 93 -28.55 -6.41 -7.93
C LEU A 93 -29.80 -5.71 -7.36
N LEU A 94 -29.94 -4.41 -7.57
CA LEU A 94 -31.11 -3.62 -7.14
C LEU A 94 -31.92 -3.04 -8.31
N LEU A 95 -31.81 -3.61 -9.52
CA LEU A 95 -32.69 -3.29 -10.65
C LEU A 95 -33.61 -4.47 -10.97
#